data_AF-A0A4P7N2X5-F1
#
_entry.id   AF-A0A4P7N2X5-F1
#
_cell.length_a   1.000
_cell.length_b   1.000
_cell.length_c   1.000
_cell.angle_alpha   90.00
_cell.angle_beta   90.00
_cell.angle_gamma   90.00
#
_symmetry.space_group_name_H-M   'P 1'
#
loop_
_entity.id
_entity.type
_entity.pdbx_description
1 polymer ?
#
loop_
_entity_poly.entity_id
_entity_poly.type
_entity_poly.pdbx_seq_one_letter_code
_entity_poly.pdbx_strand_id
1 'polypeptide(L)'
;MFALANIYQIDQLQNLTAAKYDKAVEEISHIQNVFNLIPDIYGLIPNFVRTFREIAIMAVRIKFGHQFAAVCAKNSENKNEIAAYNVIAFLDTGTIEIFEFIKDLLNFYIRIPLLGSCFNCNIKNLQPAELLQIKCLKCGKGGATPLWKKSGYRISKYKPTN
;
A
#
# COMPACT_ATOMS: atom_id res chain seq x y z
N MET A 1 11.88 0.11 -19.96
CA MET A 1 10.77 -0.57 -20.69
C MET A 1 9.44 0.16 -20.54
N PHE A 2 8.92 0.38 -19.33
CA PHE A 2 7.62 1.06 -19.16
C PHE A 2 7.58 2.46 -19.78
N ALA A 3 8.58 3.31 -19.54
CA ALA A 3 8.63 4.65 -20.12
C ALA A 3 8.58 4.62 -21.66
N LEU A 4 9.30 3.68 -22.29
CA LEU A 4 9.24 3.45 -23.73
C LEU A 4 7.84 2.99 -24.18
N ALA A 5 7.25 2.03 -23.47
CA ALA A 5 5.88 1.57 -23.75
C ALA A 5 4.85 2.71 -23.66
N ASN A 6 5.09 3.70 -22.80
CA ASN A 6 4.24 4.88 -22.69
C ASN A 6 4.45 5.86 -23.85
N ILE A 7 5.72 6.19 -24.16
CA ILE A 7 6.09 7.04 -25.31
C ILE A 7 5.49 6.50 -26.62
N TYR A 8 5.53 5.18 -26.81
CA TYR A 8 5.00 4.52 -28.00
C TYR A 8 3.54 4.05 -27.86
N GLN A 9 2.85 4.39 -26.77
CA GLN A 9 1.44 4.04 -26.51
C GLN A 9 1.11 2.54 -26.69
N ILE A 10 2.01 1.67 -26.24
CA ILE A 10 1.85 0.21 -26.31
C ILE A 10 1.20 -0.28 -25.01
N ASP A 11 -0.13 -0.20 -24.94
CA ASP A 11 -0.91 -0.51 -23.73
C ASP A 11 -0.64 -1.91 -23.17
N GLN A 12 -0.48 -2.91 -24.04
CA GLN A 12 -0.19 -4.29 -23.62
C GLN A 12 1.14 -4.38 -22.86
N LEU A 13 2.16 -3.64 -23.31
CA LEU A 13 3.48 -3.63 -22.69
C LEU A 13 3.48 -2.82 -21.40
N GLN A 14 2.69 -1.74 -21.32
CA GLN A 14 2.46 -1.00 -20.07
C GLN A 14 1.80 -1.90 -19.02
N ASN A 15 0.71 -2.58 -19.39
CA ASN A 15 -0.03 -3.49 -18.51
C ASN A 15 0.82 -4.67 -18.05
N LEU A 16 1.61 -5.27 -18.95
CA LEU A 16 2.52 -6.36 -18.60
C LEU A 16 3.59 -5.91 -17.61
N THR A 17 4.16 -4.72 -17.82
CA THR A 17 5.22 -4.20 -16.95
C THR A 17 4.66 -3.79 -15.59
N ALA A 18 3.46 -3.19 -15.55
CA ALA A 18 2.71 -2.91 -14.32
C ALA A 18 2.42 -4.21 -13.54
N ALA A 19 1.94 -5.26 -14.21
CA ALA A 19 1.66 -6.55 -13.57
C ALA A 19 2.93 -7.23 -13.04
N LYS A 20 4.06 -7.14 -13.75
CA LYS A 20 5.35 -7.65 -13.27
C LYS A 20 5.83 -6.89 -12.03
N TYR A 21 5.67 -5.57 -12.02
CA TYR A 21 6.03 -4.74 -10.86
C TYR A 21 5.13 -5.04 -9.66
N ASP A 22 3.80 -5.09 -9.86
CA ASP A 22 2.82 -5.48 -8.82
C ASP A 22 3.21 -6.80 -8.15
N LYS A 23 3.52 -7.82 -8.97
CA LYS A 23 3.96 -9.13 -8.48
C LYS A 23 5.29 -9.06 -7.71
N ALA A 24 6.28 -8.35 -8.24
CA ALA A 24 7.58 -8.21 -7.58
C ALA A 24 7.45 -7.54 -6.20
N VAL A 25 6.61 -6.51 -6.10
CA VAL A 25 6.35 -5.80 -4.84
C VAL A 25 5.54 -6.65 -3.86
N GLU A 26 4.60 -7.46 -4.35
CA GLU A 26 3.87 -8.45 -3.54
C GLU A 26 4.85 -9.43 -2.87
N GLU A 27 5.83 -9.94 -3.62
CA GLU A 27 6.85 -10.91 -3.16
C GLU A 27 7.84 -10.33 -2.14
N ILE A 28 8.00 -9.01 -2.03
CA ILE A 28 8.89 -8.39 -1.04
C ILE A 28 8.39 -8.65 0.39
N SER A 29 9.16 -9.34 1.22
CA SER A 29 8.76 -9.64 2.60
C SER A 29 8.92 -8.45 3.57
N HIS A 30 10.04 -7.73 3.47
CA HIS A 30 10.39 -6.64 4.38
C HIS A 30 10.01 -5.27 3.82
N ILE A 31 9.33 -4.45 4.62
CA ILE A 31 8.91 -3.11 4.21
C ILE A 31 10.07 -2.22 3.78
N GLN A 32 11.25 -2.38 4.39
CA GLN A 32 12.43 -1.57 4.06
C GLN A 32 12.82 -1.71 2.59
N ASN A 33 12.70 -2.92 2.06
CA ASN A 33 13.01 -3.18 0.66
C ASN A 33 11.99 -2.49 -0.27
N VAL A 34 10.76 -2.23 0.19
CA VAL A 34 9.80 -1.42 -0.56
C VAL A 34 10.15 0.07 -0.46
N PHE A 35 10.54 0.56 0.72
CA PHE A 35 10.98 1.96 0.89
C PHE A 35 12.19 2.29 0.02
N ASN A 36 13.14 1.36 -0.11
CA ASN A 36 14.30 1.54 -0.96
C ASN A 36 13.95 1.73 -2.46
N LEU A 37 12.76 1.29 -2.90
CA LEU A 37 12.29 1.50 -4.28
C LEU A 37 11.63 2.86 -4.49
N ILE A 38 11.22 3.55 -3.42
CA ILE A 38 10.45 4.79 -3.51
C ILE A 38 11.23 5.91 -4.21
N PRO A 39 12.50 6.20 -3.87
CA PRO A 39 13.27 7.22 -4.59
C PRO A 39 13.36 6.94 -6.09
N ASP A 40 13.60 5.68 -6.47
CA ASP A 40 13.70 5.28 -7.88
C ASP A 40 12.39 5.50 -8.63
N ILE A 41 11.24 5.26 -8.00
CA ILE A 41 9.92 5.42 -8.64
C ILE A 41 9.51 6.88 -8.71
N TYR A 42 9.78 7.64 -7.66
CA TYR A 42 9.39 9.04 -7.56
C TYR A 42 10.33 9.96 -8.35
N GLY A 43 11.58 9.54 -8.58
CA GLY A 43 12.51 10.19 -9.51
C GLY A 43 12.17 10.01 -10.98
N LEU A 44 11.23 9.12 -11.34
CA LEU A 44 10.77 8.95 -12.72
C LEU A 44 9.70 10.00 -13.10
N ILE A 45 9.63 10.31 -14.40
CA ILE A 45 8.72 11.34 -14.96
C ILE A 45 7.25 11.05 -14.54
N PRO A 46 6.59 11.97 -13.80
CA PRO A 46 5.33 11.71 -13.09
C PRO A 46 4.17 11.19 -13.97
N ASN A 47 4.04 11.72 -15.19
CA ASN A 47 2.93 11.38 -16.09
C ASN A 47 2.94 9.92 -16.54
N PHE A 48 4.10 9.28 -16.53
CA PHE A 48 4.22 7.90 -17.00
C PHE A 48 4.12 6.89 -15.85
N VAL A 49 4.54 7.24 -14.64
CA VAL A 49 4.69 6.24 -13.57
C VAL A 49 3.58 6.25 -12.52
N ARG A 50 2.46 6.94 -12.77
CA ARG A 50 1.32 6.99 -11.85
C ARG A 50 0.94 5.60 -11.33
N THR A 51 0.74 4.64 -12.23
CA THR A 51 0.40 3.25 -11.85
C THR A 51 1.44 2.62 -10.93
N PHE A 52 2.75 2.87 -11.13
CA PHE A 52 3.78 2.36 -10.22
C PHE A 52 3.78 3.05 -8.86
N ARG A 53 3.57 4.37 -8.82
CA ARG A 53 3.40 5.12 -7.56
C ARG A 53 2.22 4.56 -6.77
N GLU A 54 1.07 4.36 -7.42
CA GLU A 54 -0.12 3.75 -6.80
C GLU A 54 0.17 2.33 -6.30
N ILE A 55 0.93 1.53 -7.06
CA ILE A 55 1.37 0.18 -6.65
C ILE A 55 2.25 0.22 -5.40
N ALA A 56 3.27 1.06 -5.40
CA ALA A 56 4.21 1.21 -4.30
C ALA A 56 3.51 1.70 -3.02
N ILE A 57 2.64 2.72 -3.12
CA ILE A 57 1.86 3.25 -1.99
C ILE A 57 1.03 2.16 -1.34
N MET A 58 0.26 1.42 -2.12
CA MET A 58 -0.60 0.36 -1.59
C MET A 58 0.20 -0.76 -0.95
N ALA A 59 1.33 -1.13 -1.54
CA ALA A 59 2.23 -2.11 -0.95
C ALA A 59 2.80 -1.65 0.39
N VAL A 60 3.23 -0.39 0.49
CA VAL A 60 3.67 0.20 1.77
C VAL A 60 2.52 0.13 2.78
N ARG A 61 1.31 0.58 2.43
CA ARG A 61 0.15 0.57 3.36
C ARG A 61 -0.17 -0.83 3.87
N ILE A 62 -0.19 -1.83 2.99
CA ILE A 62 -0.48 -3.22 3.36
C ILE A 62 0.62 -3.78 4.26
N LYS A 63 1.89 -3.62 3.90
CA LYS A 63 3.02 -4.15 4.68
C LYS A 63 3.20 -3.43 6.01
N PHE A 64 2.94 -2.13 6.05
CA PHE A 64 2.89 -1.34 7.30
C PHE A 64 1.77 -1.85 8.20
N GLY A 65 0.58 -2.09 7.64
CA GLY A 65 -0.54 -2.77 8.31
C GLY A 65 -0.16 -4.11 8.93
N HIS A 66 0.53 -4.96 8.17
CA HIS A 66 1.01 -6.27 8.64
C HIS A 66 2.02 -6.15 9.78
N GLN A 67 3.04 -5.30 9.63
CA GLN A 67 4.07 -5.12 10.64
C GLN A 67 3.46 -4.58 11.93
N PHE A 68 2.65 -3.53 11.85
CA PHE A 68 2.00 -2.95 13.03
C PHE A 68 1.06 -3.95 13.72
N ALA A 69 0.27 -4.72 12.97
CA ALA A 69 -0.58 -5.76 13.55
C ALA A 69 0.23 -6.89 14.22
N ALA A 70 1.36 -7.30 13.62
CA ALA A 70 2.26 -8.28 14.21
C ALA A 70 2.94 -7.76 15.48
N VAL A 71 3.26 -6.46 15.52
CA VAL A 71 3.78 -5.73 16.68
C VAL A 71 2.76 -5.72 17.81
N CYS A 72 1.50 -5.34 17.55
CA CYS A 72 0.46 -5.34 18.59
C CYS A 72 0.09 -6.74 19.11
N ALA A 73 0.33 -7.78 18.30
CA ALA A 73 0.04 -9.17 18.67
C ALA A 73 1.19 -9.86 19.43
N LYS A 74 2.41 -9.30 19.43
CA LYS A 74 3.58 -9.86 20.10
C LYS A 74 4.19 -8.85 21.07
N ASN A 75 4.28 -9.23 22.35
CA ASN A 75 5.06 -8.53 23.37
C ASN A 75 6.59 -8.61 23.07
N SER A 76 7.06 -8.11 21.93
CA SER A 76 8.47 -8.15 21.54
C SER A 76 9.03 -6.74 21.39
N GLU A 77 9.38 -6.13 22.51
CA GLU A 77 9.89 -4.74 22.60
C GLU A 77 11.07 -4.48 21.64
N ASN A 78 12.00 -5.42 21.46
CA ASN A 78 13.24 -5.18 20.70
C ASN A 78 13.14 -5.16 19.16
N LYS A 79 12.19 -5.85 18.52
CA LYS A 79 12.09 -5.85 17.03
C LYS A 79 11.30 -4.65 16.50
N ASN A 80 10.55 -4.00 17.40
CA ASN A 80 9.59 -2.97 17.08
C ASN A 80 10.30 -1.61 16.91
N GLU A 81 11.27 -1.32 17.76
CA GLU A 81 12.08 -0.10 17.69
C GLU A 81 12.86 -0.02 16.37
N ILE A 82 13.44 -1.14 15.91
CA ILE A 82 14.24 -1.17 14.67
C ILE A 82 13.37 -0.85 13.44
N ALA A 83 12.15 -1.40 13.36
CA ALA A 83 11.26 -1.13 12.24
C ALA A 83 10.73 0.31 12.25
N ALA A 84 10.36 0.84 13.43
CA ALA A 84 9.94 2.23 13.57
C ALA A 84 11.10 3.20 13.27
N TYR A 85 12.30 2.90 13.75
CA TYR A 85 13.51 3.67 13.50
C TYR A 85 13.84 3.73 12.01
N ASN A 86 13.75 2.60 11.29
CA ASN A 86 14.04 2.57 9.85
C ASN A 86 13.03 3.39 9.03
N VAL A 87 11.76 3.40 9.42
CA VAL A 87 10.73 4.25 8.78
C VAL A 87 11.03 5.72 9.04
N ILE A 88 11.33 6.08 10.29
CA ILE A 88 11.68 7.45 10.67
C ILE A 88 12.93 7.91 9.92
N ALA A 89 13.99 7.09 9.91
CA ALA A 89 15.22 7.38 9.18
C ALA A 89 14.98 7.56 7.67
N PHE A 90 14.08 6.76 7.08
CA PHE A 90 13.67 6.96 5.68
C PHE A 90 12.96 8.30 5.48
N LEU A 91 12.04 8.69 6.36
CA LEU A 91 11.35 9.97 6.29
C LEU A 91 12.29 11.17 6.53
N ASP A 92 13.29 11.00 7.40
CA ASP A 92 14.26 12.03 7.78
C ASP A 92 15.30 12.33 6.69
N THR A 93 15.41 11.49 5.65
CA THR A 93 16.27 11.78 4.50
C THR A 93 15.90 13.09 3.78
N GLY A 94 14.66 13.56 3.91
CA GLY A 94 14.25 14.91 3.51
C GLY A 94 14.33 15.20 2.01
N THR A 95 14.30 14.18 1.14
CA THR A 95 14.35 14.40 -0.31
C THR A 95 12.98 14.77 -0.88
N ILE A 96 12.95 15.49 -2.02
CA ILE A 96 11.71 15.92 -2.69
C ILE A 96 10.84 14.72 -3.05
N GLU A 97 11.46 13.64 -3.53
CA GLU A 97 10.80 12.39 -3.90
C GLU A 97 10.02 11.78 -2.72
N ILE A 98 10.61 11.86 -1.53
CA ILE A 98 10.02 11.33 -0.31
C ILE A 98 8.87 12.22 0.18
N PHE A 99 8.98 13.53 0.05
CA PHE A 99 7.86 14.44 0.33
C PHE A 99 6.67 14.21 -0.61
N GLU A 100 6.92 14.05 -1.91
CA GLU A 100 5.86 13.69 -2.88
C GLU A 100 5.21 12.35 -2.51
N PHE A 101 6.02 11.35 -2.16
CA PHE A 101 5.53 10.07 -1.71
C PHE A 101 4.66 10.17 -0.46
N ILE A 102 5.09 10.91 0.57
CA ILE A 102 4.31 11.10 1.79
C ILE A 102 2.97 11.79 1.47
N LYS A 103 2.99 12.80 0.60
CA LYS A 103 1.77 13.50 0.17
C LYS A 103 0.79 12.55 -0.53
N ASP A 104 1.28 11.74 -1.46
CA ASP A 104 0.45 10.76 -2.17
C ASP A 104 -0.05 9.68 -1.21
N LEU A 105 0.80 9.18 -0.30
CA LEU A 105 0.46 8.20 0.73
C LEU A 105 -0.69 8.70 1.62
N LEU A 106 -0.60 9.93 2.13
CA LEU A 106 -1.65 10.57 2.94
C LEU A 106 -2.93 10.76 2.13
N ASN A 107 -2.82 11.17 0.86
CA ASN A 107 -3.97 11.31 -0.02
C ASN A 107 -4.66 9.95 -0.27
N PHE A 108 -3.90 8.85 -0.33
CA PHE A 108 -4.42 7.50 -0.43
C PHE A 108 -5.15 7.04 0.83
N TYR A 109 -4.68 7.41 2.02
CA TYR A 109 -5.42 7.17 3.26
C TYR A 109 -6.76 7.90 3.28
N ILE A 110 -6.82 9.12 2.76
CA ILE A 110 -8.05 9.92 2.74
C ILE A 110 -9.03 9.44 1.65
N ARG A 111 -8.55 9.23 0.42
CA ARG A 111 -9.41 8.99 -0.74
C ARG A 111 -9.67 7.52 -1.04
N ILE A 112 -8.76 6.63 -0.63
CA ILE A 112 -8.76 5.22 -1.01
C ILE A 112 -8.57 4.37 0.26
N PRO A 113 -9.54 4.38 1.20
CA PRO A 113 -9.41 3.63 2.44
C PRO A 113 -9.27 2.13 2.16
N LEU A 114 -8.39 1.45 2.89
CA LEU A 114 -8.32 -0.01 2.80
C LEU A 114 -9.63 -0.61 3.31
N LEU A 115 -10.23 -1.51 2.52
CA LEU A 115 -11.50 -2.14 2.87
C LEU A 115 -11.32 -3.54 3.45
N GLY A 116 -12.20 -3.89 4.37
CA GLY A 116 -12.28 -5.17 5.06
C GLY A 116 -13.71 -5.63 5.23
N SER A 117 -13.86 -6.87 5.70
CA SER A 117 -15.16 -7.46 6.02
C SER A 117 -15.35 -7.53 7.53
N CYS A 118 -16.54 -7.18 8.00
CA CYS A 118 -16.97 -7.48 9.36
C CYS A 118 -17.35 -8.97 9.46
N PHE A 119 -16.87 -9.65 10.51
CA PHE A 119 -17.22 -11.06 10.76
C PHE A 119 -18.74 -11.26 10.94
N ASN A 120 -19.42 -10.29 11.55
CA ASN A 120 -20.85 -10.36 11.86
C ASN A 120 -21.75 -9.94 10.67
N CYS A 121 -21.34 -8.94 9.88
CA CYS A 121 -22.14 -8.42 8.75
C CYS A 121 -21.77 -9.03 7.39
N ASN A 122 -20.76 -9.90 7.36
CA ASN A 122 -20.27 -10.63 6.20
C ASN A 122 -19.75 -9.74 5.04
N ILE A 123 -19.18 -10.34 3.99
CA ILE A 123 -18.42 -9.66 2.91
C ILE A 123 -19.28 -8.66 2.11
N LYS A 124 -20.61 -8.75 2.17
CA LYS A 124 -21.53 -7.87 1.44
C LYS A 124 -21.46 -6.40 1.89
N ASN A 125 -20.95 -6.12 3.10
CA ASN A 125 -20.78 -4.76 3.60
C ASN A 125 -19.30 -4.53 3.89
N LEU A 126 -18.58 -4.05 2.87
CA LEU A 126 -17.19 -3.64 3.02
C LEU A 126 -17.10 -2.43 3.95
N GLN A 127 -16.11 -2.43 4.83
CA GLN A 127 -15.88 -1.39 5.83
C GLN A 127 -14.41 -0.98 5.79
N PRO A 128 -14.07 0.29 6.09
CA PRO A 128 -12.68 0.68 6.28
C PRO A 128 -12.01 -0.22 7.34
N ALA A 129 -10.82 -0.74 7.02
CA ALA A 129 -10.08 -1.74 7.78
C ALA A 129 -8.68 -1.26 8.20
N GLU A 130 -8.46 0.05 8.13
CA GLU A 130 -7.22 0.66 8.59
C GLU A 130 -7.07 0.55 10.11
N LEU A 131 -5.82 0.70 10.56
CA LEU A 131 -5.26 0.23 11.83
C LEU A 131 -5.90 0.76 13.13
N LEU A 132 -7.03 1.46 13.08
CA LEU A 132 -7.66 2.05 14.26
C LEU A 132 -9.09 1.53 14.44
N GLN A 133 -9.22 0.31 14.97
CA GLN A 133 -10.37 -0.12 15.80
C GLN A 133 -11.78 0.33 15.33
N ILE A 134 -12.05 0.36 14.02
CA ILE A 134 -13.35 0.83 13.53
C ILE A 134 -14.36 -0.30 13.76
N LYS A 135 -15.24 -0.09 14.74
CA LYS A 135 -16.46 -0.90 14.88
C LYS A 135 -17.21 -0.88 13.55
N CYS A 136 -17.70 -2.02 13.10
CA CYS A 136 -18.51 -2.07 11.89
C CYS A 136 -19.65 -1.03 11.96
N LEU A 137 -19.73 -0.11 10.99
CA LEU A 137 -20.72 0.97 10.99
C LEU A 137 -22.17 0.45 10.98
N LYS A 138 -22.37 -0.79 10.50
CA LYS A 138 -23.69 -1.41 10.42
C LYS A 138 -24.16 -2.06 11.72
N CYS A 139 -23.29 -2.82 12.39
CA CYS A 139 -23.70 -3.57 13.59
C CYS A 139 -23.06 -3.08 14.90
N GLY A 140 -22.15 -2.12 14.85
CA GLY A 140 -21.39 -1.63 16.00
C GLY A 140 -20.49 -2.68 16.65
N LYS A 141 -20.43 -3.91 16.12
CA LYS A 141 -19.70 -5.06 16.66
C LYS A 141 -18.54 -5.44 15.76
N GLY A 142 -17.42 -5.79 16.38
CA GLY A 142 -16.22 -6.29 15.71
C GLY A 142 -15.48 -5.24 14.85
N GLY A 143 -14.18 -5.46 14.68
CA GLY A 143 -13.34 -4.72 13.74
C GLY A 143 -13.37 -5.33 12.33
N ALA A 144 -13.14 -4.51 11.31
CA ALA A 144 -13.02 -5.00 9.94
C ALA A 144 -11.75 -5.85 9.81
N THR A 145 -11.92 -7.10 9.38
CA THR A 145 -10.77 -7.90 8.97
C THR A 145 -10.37 -7.44 7.57
N PRO A 146 -9.15 -6.93 7.36
CA PRO A 146 -8.74 -6.45 6.06
C PRO A 146 -8.86 -7.55 5.00
N LEU A 147 -9.41 -7.21 3.82
CA LEU A 147 -9.58 -8.18 2.73
C LEU A 147 -8.24 -8.66 2.16
N TRP A 148 -7.17 -7.87 2.32
CA TRP A 148 -5.82 -8.28 1.89
C TRP A 148 -5.28 -9.50 2.65
N LYS A 149 -5.84 -9.86 3.81
CA LYS A 149 -5.48 -11.10 4.52
C LYS A 149 -5.98 -12.38 3.84
N LYS A 150 -6.95 -12.32 2.92
CA LYS A 150 -7.61 -13.52 2.35
C LYS A 150 -7.37 -13.77 0.86
N SER A 151 -6.79 -12.84 0.12
CA SER A 151 -6.48 -13.07 -1.30
C SER A 151 -5.59 -11.97 -1.85
N GLY A 152 -4.61 -12.33 -2.67
CA GLY A 152 -3.73 -11.43 -3.43
C GLY A 152 -4.45 -10.18 -3.90
N TYR A 153 -4.30 -9.11 -3.11
CA TYR A 153 -4.98 -7.84 -3.31
C TYR A 153 -4.25 -7.12 -4.44
N ARG A 154 -4.52 -7.56 -5.67
CA ARG A 154 -3.98 -6.91 -6.85
C ARG A 154 -4.64 -5.57 -7.02
N ILE A 155 -3.81 -4.54 -7.14
CA ILE A 155 -4.26 -3.15 -7.34
C ILE A 155 -5.02 -3.03 -8.66
N SER A 156 -4.76 -3.92 -9.62
CA SER A 156 -5.55 -4.09 -10.84
C SER A 156 -7.04 -4.43 -10.64
N LYS A 157 -7.48 -4.85 -9.43
CA LYS A 157 -8.90 -5.03 -9.11
C LYS A 157 -9.56 -3.79 -8.52
N TYR A 158 -8.79 -2.78 -8.15
CA TYR A 158 -9.31 -1.50 -7.72
C TYR A 158 -9.73 -0.70 -8.96
N LYS A 159 -11.03 -0.66 -9.25
CA LYS A 159 -11.60 0.34 -10.15
C LYS A 159 -11.98 1.55 -9.30
N PRO A 160 -11.39 2.73 -9.51
CA PRO A 160 -11.90 3.94 -8.87
C PRO A 160 -13.36 4.10 -9.31
N THR A 161 -14.26 4.24 -8.35
CA THR A 161 -15.60 4.75 -8.64
C THR A 161 -15.45 6.20 -9.05
N ASN A 162 -15.91 6.53 -10.26
CA ASN A 162 -15.98 7.88 -10.82
C ASN A 162 -16.65 8.87 -9.86
#